data_AF-A0A1X7SXR5-F1
#
_entry.id   AF-A0A1X7SXR5-F1
#
_cell.length_a   1.000
_cell.length_b   1.000
_cell.length_c   1.000
_cell.angle_alpha   90.00
_cell.angle_beta   90.00
_cell.angle_gamma   90.00
#
_symmetry.space_group_name_H-M   'P 1'
#
loop_
_entity.id
_entity.type
_entity.pdbx_description
1 polymer ?
#
loop_
_entity_poly.entity_id
_entity_poly.type
_entity_poly.pdbx_seq_one_letter_code
_entity_poly.pdbx_strand_id
1 'polypeptide(L)'
;GYEKLKAKVADNEVYITEILEKKTEVEGKKQIITEDYEKLKSKVADMEDQYLKEKQIIIDDNQNLKTEISEKDKVIIKLTSQVEKQSQNEKQILNALFQNDVLYTGMMYHEEKKIGYWRAIYSVVRDLEVLKQYISTNHPNAELETTQLQLGWTVDPDREPMELFQSTIDHFPLNPLYSSCSMSVYAEIGVAKKPLHCPIKLTGIDPSKIVYINKSPPALPPSM
;
A
#
# COMPACT_ATOMS: atom_id res chain seq x y z
N GLY A 1 75.88 89.91 19.72
CA GLY A 1 76.17 88.71 20.53
C GLY A 1 74.96 88.35 21.38
N TYR A 2 74.92 88.85 22.62
CA TYR A 2 74.00 88.49 23.70
C TYR A 2 72.52 88.27 23.32
N GLU A 3 71.79 89.26 22.81
CA GLU A 3 70.35 89.12 22.53
C GLU A 3 70.00 87.98 21.53
N LYS A 4 70.91 87.68 20.59
CA LYS A 4 70.73 86.59 19.62
C LYS A 4 70.94 85.19 20.21
N LEU A 5 71.53 85.10 21.41
CA LEU A 5 71.53 83.89 22.24
C LEU A 5 70.28 83.84 23.12
N LYS A 6 69.90 84.97 23.73
CA LYS A 6 68.73 85.09 24.60
C LYS A 6 67.42 84.66 23.91
N ALA A 7 67.21 85.09 22.66
CA ALA A 7 66.07 84.64 21.85
C ALA A 7 66.05 83.12 21.65
N LYS A 8 67.20 82.52 21.30
CA LYS A 8 67.33 81.06 21.13
C LYS A 8 67.10 80.26 22.41
N VAL A 9 67.37 80.82 23.58
CA VAL A 9 67.06 80.18 24.87
C VAL A 9 65.54 80.10 25.04
N ALA A 10 64.82 81.21 24.80
CA ALA A 10 63.36 81.25 24.89
C ALA A 10 62.68 80.30 23.86
N ASP A 11 63.15 80.28 22.61
CA ASP A 11 62.65 79.33 21.59
C ASP A 11 62.81 77.87 22.05
N ASN A 12 63.95 77.53 22.66
CA ASN A 12 64.22 76.20 23.18
C ASN A 12 63.37 75.86 24.42
N GLU A 13 63.12 76.82 25.33
CA GLU A 13 62.27 76.62 26.50
C GLU A 13 60.81 76.31 26.11
N VAL A 14 60.28 76.99 25.10
CA VAL A 14 58.96 76.70 24.51
C VAL A 14 58.95 75.30 23.88
N TYR A 15 59.96 74.94 23.09
CA TYR A 15 60.06 73.62 22.46
C TYR A 15 60.17 72.46 23.47
N ILE A 16 60.93 72.65 24.56
CA ILE A 16 61.02 71.68 25.67
C ILE A 16 59.67 71.49 26.35
N THR A 17 58.92 72.58 26.56
CA THR A 17 57.59 72.53 27.16
C THR A 17 56.60 71.74 26.28
N GLU A 18 56.59 72.02 24.97
CA GLU A 18 55.74 71.32 24.01
C GLU A 18 56.06 69.80 23.91
N ILE A 19 57.34 69.42 24.05
CA ILE A 19 57.76 68.02 24.15
C ILE A 19 57.25 67.36 25.43
N LEU A 20 57.28 68.06 26.57
CA LEU A 20 56.81 67.51 27.85
C LEU A 20 55.29 67.29 27.85
N GLU A 21 54.52 68.21 27.28
CA GLU A 21 53.06 68.05 27.10
C GLU A 21 52.72 66.87 26.16
N LYS A 22 53.40 66.77 25.01
CA LYS A 22 53.23 65.63 24.10
C LYS A 22 53.62 64.31 24.76
N LYS A 23 54.65 64.31 25.63
CA LYS A 23 55.04 63.11 26.40
C LYS A 23 53.94 62.70 27.38
N THR A 24 53.37 63.60 28.17
CA THR A 24 52.30 63.24 29.13
C THR A 24 51.02 62.80 28.41
N GLU A 25 50.68 63.41 27.28
CA GLU A 25 49.56 62.97 26.43
C GLU A 25 49.77 61.55 25.88
N VAL A 26 50.97 61.23 25.41
CA VAL A 26 51.33 59.89 24.90
C VAL A 26 51.35 58.83 26.02
N GLU A 27 51.88 59.17 27.21
CA GLU A 27 51.89 58.28 28.37
C GLU A 27 50.45 57.94 28.82
N GLY A 28 49.55 58.94 28.84
CA GLY A 28 48.13 58.75 29.14
C GLY A 28 47.41 57.87 28.09
N LYS A 29 47.62 58.13 26.80
CA LYS A 29 47.06 57.30 25.71
C LYS A 29 47.53 55.84 25.81
N LYS A 30 48.82 55.63 26.08
CA LYS A 30 49.42 54.30 26.31
C LYS A 30 48.79 53.58 27.50
N GLN A 31 48.47 54.30 28.59
CA GLN A 31 47.81 53.71 29.75
C GLN A 31 46.37 53.25 29.44
N ILE A 32 45.58 54.08 28.76
CA ILE A 32 44.22 53.72 28.30
C ILE A 32 44.25 52.49 27.39
N ILE A 33 45.16 52.45 26.40
CA ILE A 33 45.34 51.30 25.50
C ILE A 33 45.68 50.01 26.27
N THR A 34 46.42 50.12 27.37
CA THR A 34 46.78 48.96 28.22
C THR A 34 45.57 48.44 28.99
N GLU A 35 44.74 49.33 29.56
CA GLU A 35 43.52 48.98 30.27
C GLU A 35 42.47 48.36 29.33
N ASP A 36 42.26 48.94 28.14
CA ASP A 36 41.34 48.39 27.14
C ASP A 36 41.82 47.04 26.57
N TYR A 37 43.14 46.82 26.45
CA TYR A 37 43.71 45.53 26.02
C TYR A 37 43.40 44.40 27.02
N GLU A 38 43.70 44.59 28.31
CA GLU A 38 43.41 43.58 29.33
C GLU A 38 41.88 43.35 29.50
N LYS A 39 41.08 44.40 29.33
CA LYS A 39 39.61 44.32 29.33
C LYS A 39 39.03 43.58 28.12
N LEU A 40 39.64 43.71 26.94
CA LEU A 40 39.33 42.90 25.76
C LEU A 40 39.71 41.44 25.97
N LYS A 41 40.92 41.20 26.49
CA LYS A 41 41.47 39.87 26.79
C LYS A 41 40.62 39.09 27.79
N SER A 42 40.12 39.74 28.85
CA SER A 42 39.14 39.15 29.78
C SER A 42 37.87 38.70 29.05
N LYS A 43 37.27 39.58 28.23
CA LYS A 43 36.05 39.26 27.47
C LYS A 43 36.24 38.11 26.48
N VAL A 44 37.42 37.98 25.88
CA VAL A 44 37.73 36.85 24.99
C VAL A 44 37.72 35.54 25.78
N ALA A 45 38.38 35.49 26.94
CA ALA A 45 38.33 34.31 27.81
C ALA A 45 36.90 33.98 28.28
N ASP A 46 36.11 34.99 28.68
CA ASP A 46 34.70 34.82 29.09
C ASP A 46 33.86 34.19 27.95
N MET A 47 34.08 34.61 26.70
CA MET A 47 33.41 34.05 25.52
C MET A 47 33.90 32.66 25.14
N GLU A 48 35.21 32.38 25.28
CA GLU A 48 35.79 31.06 25.01
C GLU A 48 35.27 29.99 25.99
N ASP A 49 35.19 30.32 27.29
CA ASP A 49 34.60 29.45 28.32
C ASP A 49 33.10 29.22 28.08
N GLN A 50 32.33 30.27 27.72
CA GLN A 50 30.92 30.11 27.36
C GLN A 50 30.74 29.18 26.15
N TYR A 51 31.49 29.43 25.07
CA TYR A 51 31.43 28.62 23.84
C TYR A 51 31.80 27.15 24.11
N LEU A 52 32.84 26.90 24.91
CA LEU A 52 33.27 25.55 25.27
C LEU A 52 32.20 24.82 26.10
N LYS A 53 31.54 25.52 27.03
CA LYS A 53 30.44 24.99 27.85
C LYS A 53 29.20 24.65 27.02
N GLU A 54 28.76 25.54 26.13
CA GLU A 54 27.63 25.28 25.22
C GLU A 54 27.92 24.10 24.28
N LYS A 55 29.15 24.03 23.76
CA LYS A 55 29.61 22.91 22.93
C LYS A 55 29.60 21.57 23.69
N GLN A 56 29.94 21.54 24.98
CA GLN A 56 29.89 20.32 25.78
C GLN A 56 28.44 19.84 25.98
N ILE A 57 27.51 20.74 26.31
CA ILE A 57 26.08 20.42 26.44
C ILE A 57 25.55 19.78 25.14
N ILE A 58 25.86 20.37 23.99
CA ILE A 58 25.47 19.85 22.67
C ILE A 58 26.09 18.46 22.42
N ILE A 59 27.30 18.19 22.87
CA ILE A 59 27.95 16.86 22.75
C ILE A 59 27.23 15.82 23.62
N ASP A 60 26.85 16.17 24.85
CA ASP A 60 26.22 15.27 25.81
C ASP A 60 24.77 14.94 25.40
N ASP A 61 24.00 15.94 24.97
CA ASP A 61 22.64 15.76 24.43
C ASP A 61 22.63 14.83 23.22
N ASN A 62 23.58 14.99 22.29
CA ASN A 62 23.71 14.12 21.12
C ASN A 62 24.09 12.68 21.49
N GLN A 63 24.86 12.46 22.56
CA GLN A 63 25.16 11.11 23.06
C GLN A 63 23.94 10.45 23.70
N ASN A 64 23.13 11.20 24.46
CA ASN A 64 21.87 10.69 25.00
C ASN A 64 20.87 10.32 23.87
N LEU A 65 20.64 11.24 22.93
CA LEU A 65 19.74 11.00 21.79
C LEU A 65 20.14 9.77 20.97
N LYS A 66 21.44 9.57 20.72
CA LYS A 66 21.96 8.38 20.04
C LYS A 66 21.68 7.08 20.81
N THR A 67 21.71 7.13 22.14
CA THR A 67 21.40 5.99 23.01
C THR A 67 19.91 5.66 22.95
N GLU A 68 19.03 6.66 23.11
CA GLU A 68 17.58 6.50 22.98
C GLU A 68 17.15 5.94 21.62
N ILE A 69 17.77 6.40 20.52
CA ILE A 69 17.49 5.89 19.17
C ILE A 69 17.84 4.39 19.09
N SER A 70 19.03 4.00 19.59
CA SER A 70 19.46 2.59 19.60
C SER A 70 18.55 1.68 20.44
N GLU A 71 17.83 2.21 21.44
CA GLU A 71 16.81 1.45 22.16
C GLU A 71 15.49 1.35 21.40
N LYS A 72 15.05 2.46 20.77
CA LYS A 72 13.86 2.50 19.92
C LYS A 72 13.98 1.54 18.72
N ASP A 73 15.17 1.46 18.10
CA ASP A 73 15.46 0.51 17.00
C ASP A 73 15.26 -0.96 17.42
N LYS A 74 15.72 -1.35 18.62
CA LYS A 74 15.53 -2.71 19.16
C LYS A 74 14.06 -3.05 19.36
N VAL A 75 13.25 -2.07 19.78
CA VAL A 75 11.80 -2.21 19.94
C VAL A 75 11.12 -2.34 18.57
N ILE A 76 11.52 -1.53 17.58
CA ILE A 76 10.99 -1.61 16.20
C ILE A 76 11.25 -3.00 15.61
N ILE A 77 12.48 -3.51 15.68
CA ILE A 77 12.83 -4.86 15.17
C ILE A 77 11.92 -5.93 15.80
N LYS A 78 11.74 -5.90 17.13
CA LYS A 78 10.88 -6.85 17.85
C LYS A 78 9.42 -6.77 17.41
N LEU A 79 8.88 -5.56 17.21
CA LEU A 79 7.49 -5.35 16.79
C LEU A 79 7.28 -5.81 15.35
N THR A 80 8.19 -5.52 14.43
CA THR A 80 8.12 -5.96 13.02
C THR A 80 8.01 -7.48 12.94
N SER A 81 8.91 -8.23 13.58
CA SER A 81 8.85 -9.71 13.56
C SER A 81 7.59 -10.28 14.24
N GLN A 82 6.99 -9.56 15.19
CA GLN A 82 5.71 -9.96 15.78
C GLN A 82 4.53 -9.74 14.80
N VAL A 83 4.50 -8.62 14.09
CA VAL A 83 3.47 -8.30 13.08
C VAL A 83 3.55 -9.24 11.88
N GLU A 84 4.75 -9.54 11.38
CA GLU A 84 4.97 -10.51 10.30
C GLU A 84 4.43 -11.90 10.67
N LYS A 85 4.76 -12.38 11.89
CA LYS A 85 4.27 -13.66 12.40
C LYS A 85 2.75 -13.68 12.56
N GLN A 86 2.15 -12.58 13.02
CA GLN A 86 0.69 -12.45 13.12
C GLN A 86 0.03 -12.52 11.73
N SER A 87 0.51 -11.74 10.75
CA SER A 87 -0.05 -11.75 9.39
C SER A 87 0.07 -13.12 8.72
N GLN A 88 1.18 -13.85 8.94
CA GLN A 88 1.34 -15.20 8.42
C GLN A 88 0.43 -16.23 9.12
N ASN A 89 0.09 -16.02 10.39
CA ASN A 89 -0.89 -16.83 11.12
C ASN A 89 -2.33 -16.57 10.62
N GLU A 90 -2.70 -15.30 10.44
CA GLU A 90 -4.00 -14.89 9.89
C GLU A 90 -4.24 -15.45 8.48
N LYS A 91 -3.23 -15.42 7.60
CA LYS A 91 -3.28 -16.04 6.26
C LYS A 91 -3.47 -17.56 6.32
N GLN A 92 -2.86 -18.25 7.28
CA GLN A 92 -3.06 -19.70 7.47
C GLN A 92 -4.48 -20.03 7.94
N ILE A 93 -5.02 -19.25 8.89
CA ILE A 93 -6.41 -19.39 9.35
C ILE A 93 -7.39 -19.15 8.20
N LEU A 94 -7.18 -18.09 7.41
CA LEU A 94 -8.04 -17.75 6.28
C LEU A 94 -8.05 -18.84 5.20
N ASN A 95 -6.89 -19.41 4.87
CA ASN A 95 -6.79 -20.55 3.95
C ASN A 95 -7.46 -21.81 4.51
N ALA A 96 -7.29 -22.09 5.81
CA ALA A 96 -7.91 -23.24 6.47
C ALA A 96 -9.44 -23.15 6.53
N LEU A 97 -10.00 -21.95 6.64
CA LEU A 97 -11.45 -21.72 6.50
C LEU A 97 -11.91 -21.98 5.07
N PHE A 98 -11.33 -21.29 4.08
CA PHE A 98 -11.80 -21.38 2.69
C PHE A 98 -11.60 -22.75 2.03
N GLN A 99 -10.63 -23.58 2.46
CA GLN A 99 -10.54 -24.96 1.98
C GLN A 99 -11.65 -25.89 2.49
N ASN A 100 -12.42 -25.50 3.51
CA ASN A 100 -13.57 -26.27 4.01
C ASN A 100 -14.93 -25.73 3.53
N ASP A 101 -15.02 -24.47 3.07
CA ASP A 101 -16.28 -23.81 2.70
C ASP A 101 -16.79 -24.12 1.29
N VAL A 102 -15.90 -24.47 0.34
CA VAL A 102 -16.26 -24.79 -1.05
C VAL A 102 -16.67 -26.27 -1.17
N LEU A 103 -17.75 -26.63 -0.47
CA LEU A 103 -18.36 -27.97 -0.52
C LEU A 103 -18.82 -28.36 -1.93
N TYR A 104 -19.19 -27.38 -2.75
CA TYR A 104 -19.73 -27.58 -4.10
C TYR A 104 -19.15 -26.56 -5.09
N THR A 105 -18.84 -27.04 -6.28
CA THR A 105 -18.44 -26.29 -7.46
C THR A 105 -19.45 -26.55 -8.58
N GLY A 106 -19.59 -25.63 -9.55
CA GLY A 106 -20.56 -25.77 -10.62
C GLY A 106 -20.06 -25.24 -11.95
N MET A 107 -20.36 -25.97 -13.02
CA MET A 107 -19.84 -25.73 -14.37
C MET A 107 -20.97 -25.74 -15.39
N MET A 108 -20.85 -24.86 -16.40
CA MET A 108 -21.74 -24.80 -17.56
C MET A 108 -21.10 -25.54 -18.74
N TYR A 109 -21.90 -26.33 -19.46
CA TYR A 109 -21.51 -26.92 -20.73
C TYR A 109 -22.69 -26.94 -21.71
N HIS A 110 -22.41 -27.06 -23.01
CA HIS A 110 -23.43 -27.04 -24.06
C HIS A 110 -23.52 -28.42 -24.73
N GLU A 111 -24.69 -29.06 -24.72
CA GLU A 111 -24.93 -30.31 -25.49
C GLU A 111 -25.10 -30.02 -26.99
N GLU A 112 -25.77 -28.91 -27.32
CA GLU A 112 -26.09 -28.53 -28.69
C GLU A 112 -26.02 -27.00 -28.84
N LYS A 113 -25.37 -26.54 -29.92
CA LYS A 113 -25.06 -25.13 -30.17
C LYS A 113 -25.36 -24.77 -31.63
N LYS A 114 -26.62 -24.46 -31.94
CA LYS A 114 -27.08 -24.05 -33.28
C LYS A 114 -27.30 -22.53 -33.36
N ILE A 115 -27.31 -21.97 -34.56
CA ILE A 115 -27.59 -20.53 -34.74
C ILE A 115 -29.03 -20.26 -34.23
N GLY A 116 -29.16 -19.41 -33.20
CA GLY A 116 -30.44 -19.02 -32.59
C GLY A 116 -30.98 -19.93 -31.47
N TYR A 117 -30.45 -21.14 -31.28
CA TYR A 117 -30.90 -22.10 -30.25
C TYR A 117 -29.73 -22.92 -29.68
N TRP A 118 -29.42 -22.73 -28.40
CA TRP A 118 -28.43 -23.53 -27.67
C TRP A 118 -29.11 -24.26 -26.49
N ARG A 119 -28.71 -25.51 -26.23
CA ARG A 119 -29.03 -26.20 -24.98
C ARG A 119 -27.82 -26.12 -24.05
N ALA A 120 -28.01 -25.46 -22.91
CA ALA A 120 -26.99 -25.31 -21.88
C ALA A 120 -27.37 -26.15 -20.64
N ILE A 121 -26.40 -26.84 -20.05
CA ILE A 121 -26.56 -27.58 -18.81
C ILE A 121 -25.63 -27.00 -17.77
N TYR A 122 -26.20 -26.60 -16.64
CA TYR A 122 -25.45 -26.24 -15.44
C TYR A 122 -25.50 -27.39 -14.45
N SER A 123 -24.33 -27.96 -14.14
CA SER A 123 -24.18 -29.05 -13.17
C SER A 123 -23.44 -28.56 -11.93
N VAL A 124 -23.95 -28.93 -10.75
CA VAL A 124 -23.29 -28.68 -9.45
C VAL A 124 -22.82 -30.02 -8.88
N VAL A 125 -21.58 -30.05 -8.38
CA VAL A 125 -20.86 -31.26 -7.95
C VAL A 125 -19.90 -30.93 -6.81
N ARG A 126 -19.43 -31.94 -6.06
CA ARG A 126 -18.33 -31.76 -5.09
C ARG A 126 -16.95 -31.70 -5.75
N ASP A 127 -16.77 -32.44 -6.85
CA ASP A 127 -15.50 -32.58 -7.57
C ASP A 127 -15.69 -32.26 -9.07
N LEU A 128 -14.92 -31.28 -9.56
CA LEU A 128 -14.98 -30.80 -10.93
C LEU A 128 -14.39 -31.80 -11.94
N GLU A 129 -13.38 -32.58 -11.55
CA GLU A 129 -12.75 -33.56 -12.44
C GLU A 129 -13.66 -34.76 -12.66
N VAL A 130 -14.42 -35.18 -11.65
CA VAL A 130 -15.49 -36.20 -11.80
C VAL A 130 -16.57 -35.72 -12.78
N LEU A 131 -16.92 -34.42 -12.77
CA LEU A 131 -17.87 -33.85 -13.73
C LEU A 131 -17.29 -33.78 -15.16
N LYS A 132 -16.04 -33.32 -15.33
CA LYS A 132 -15.35 -33.35 -16.63
C LYS A 132 -15.26 -34.76 -17.20
N GLN A 133 -14.91 -35.74 -16.37
CA GLN A 133 -14.86 -37.16 -16.76
C GLN A 133 -16.25 -37.68 -17.17
N TYR A 134 -17.30 -37.35 -16.40
CA TYR A 134 -18.68 -37.69 -16.75
C TYR A 134 -19.11 -37.09 -18.10
N ILE A 135 -18.85 -35.80 -18.33
CA ILE A 135 -19.17 -35.10 -19.57
C ILE A 135 -18.41 -35.74 -20.74
N SER A 136 -17.10 -35.92 -20.63
CA SER A 136 -16.29 -36.53 -21.69
C SER A 136 -16.69 -37.98 -22.03
N THR A 137 -17.37 -38.68 -21.12
CA THR A 137 -17.83 -40.06 -21.32
C THR A 137 -19.26 -40.14 -21.88
N ASN A 138 -20.17 -39.30 -21.41
CA ASN A 138 -21.61 -39.38 -21.72
C ASN A 138 -22.07 -38.36 -22.76
N HIS A 139 -21.34 -37.25 -22.87
CA HIS A 139 -21.64 -36.08 -23.70
C HIS A 139 -20.41 -35.72 -24.56
N PRO A 140 -19.90 -36.63 -25.42
CA PRO A 140 -18.60 -36.47 -26.09
C PRO A 140 -18.52 -35.29 -27.08
N ASN A 141 -19.67 -34.72 -27.47
CA ASN A 141 -19.77 -33.54 -28.32
C ASN A 141 -19.89 -32.22 -27.53
N ALA A 142 -19.87 -32.26 -26.19
CA ALA A 142 -20.19 -31.11 -25.36
C ALA A 142 -19.07 -30.05 -25.34
N GLU A 143 -19.45 -28.79 -25.56
CA GLU A 143 -18.53 -27.65 -25.46
C GLU A 143 -18.53 -27.13 -24.01
N LEU A 144 -17.44 -27.41 -23.27
CA LEU A 144 -17.18 -26.85 -21.95
C LEU A 144 -16.98 -25.34 -22.06
N GLU A 145 -17.74 -24.55 -21.29
CA GLU A 145 -17.67 -23.09 -21.38
C GLU A 145 -16.44 -22.52 -20.65
N THR A 146 -15.35 -22.32 -21.39
CA THR A 146 -14.32 -21.36 -20.99
C THR A 146 -14.80 -19.95 -21.33
N THR A 147 -14.52 -18.96 -20.47
CA THR A 147 -15.20 -17.66 -20.44
C THR A 147 -14.97 -16.79 -21.68
N GLN A 148 -15.82 -16.95 -22.70
CA GLN A 148 -16.01 -16.01 -23.82
C GLN A 148 -17.51 -15.80 -24.10
N LEU A 149 -17.88 -14.58 -24.46
CA LEU A 149 -19.25 -14.05 -24.26
C LEU A 149 -19.98 -13.78 -25.59
N GLN A 150 -21.19 -14.32 -25.76
CA GLN A 150 -22.02 -14.22 -26.98
C GLN A 150 -23.52 -14.01 -26.66
N LEU A 151 -24.31 -13.54 -27.65
CA LEU A 151 -25.52 -12.58 -27.51
C LEU A 151 -26.60 -13.76 -27.44
N GLY A 152 -27.53 -13.69 -26.50
CA GLY A 152 -28.95 -14.05 -26.72
C GLY A 152 -29.87 -13.03 -26.05
N TRP A 153 -30.65 -13.33 -25.01
CA TRP A 153 -30.94 -14.63 -24.40
C TRP A 153 -32.34 -14.58 -23.75
N THR A 154 -33.28 -15.42 -24.20
CA THR A 154 -34.48 -15.83 -23.45
C THR A 154 -34.20 -17.20 -22.85
N VAL A 155 -34.43 -17.39 -21.55
CA VAL A 155 -34.21 -18.67 -20.85
C VAL A 155 -35.55 -19.36 -20.64
N ASP A 156 -35.72 -20.53 -21.25
CA ASP A 156 -36.79 -21.47 -20.90
C ASP A 156 -36.18 -22.60 -20.05
N PRO A 157 -36.50 -22.69 -18.74
CA PRO A 157 -35.96 -23.72 -17.88
C PRO A 157 -36.70 -25.05 -18.07
N ASP A 158 -35.99 -26.16 -18.15
CA ASP A 158 -36.59 -27.49 -18.34
C ASP A 158 -37.35 -27.98 -17.07
N ARG A 159 -37.31 -27.21 -15.96
CA ARG A 159 -38.02 -27.44 -14.70
C ARG A 159 -38.39 -26.10 -14.03
N GLU A 160 -39.64 -25.99 -13.56
CA GLU A 160 -40.11 -24.85 -12.76
C GLU A 160 -40.62 -25.34 -11.39
N PRO A 161 -40.15 -24.76 -10.25
CA PRO A 161 -39.02 -23.85 -10.13
C PRO A 161 -37.67 -24.54 -10.38
N MET A 162 -36.66 -23.75 -10.76
CA MET A 162 -35.30 -24.26 -11.03
C MET A 162 -34.48 -24.40 -9.74
N GLU A 163 -34.59 -25.57 -9.11
CA GLU A 163 -33.89 -25.91 -7.86
C GLU A 163 -32.98 -27.15 -8.01
N LEU A 164 -31.90 -27.20 -7.23
CA LEU A 164 -31.00 -28.36 -7.10
C LEU A 164 -30.82 -28.76 -5.63
N PHE A 165 -31.04 -30.04 -5.33
CA PHE A 165 -31.02 -30.57 -3.97
C PHE A 165 -29.63 -31.09 -3.58
N GLN A 166 -29.13 -30.70 -2.40
CA GLN A 166 -27.86 -31.17 -1.85
C GLN A 166 -27.76 -32.69 -1.84
N SER A 167 -28.82 -33.36 -1.39
CA SER A 167 -28.91 -34.82 -1.30
C SER A 167 -28.66 -35.53 -2.64
N THR A 168 -28.90 -34.90 -3.79
CA THR A 168 -28.61 -35.50 -5.09
C THR A 168 -27.25 -35.11 -5.64
N ILE A 169 -26.81 -33.87 -5.41
CA ILE A 169 -25.43 -33.44 -5.70
C ILE A 169 -24.43 -34.34 -4.95
N ASP A 170 -24.76 -34.72 -3.72
CA ASP A 170 -23.97 -35.61 -2.88
C ASP A 170 -23.86 -37.06 -3.39
N HIS A 171 -24.69 -37.46 -4.36
CA HIS A 171 -24.68 -38.78 -5.01
C HIS A 171 -24.21 -38.74 -6.47
N PHE A 172 -23.72 -37.60 -6.98
CA PHE A 172 -23.08 -37.55 -8.30
C PHE A 172 -21.82 -38.45 -8.33
N PRO A 173 -21.56 -39.23 -9.41
CA PRO A 173 -22.23 -39.26 -10.71
C PRO A 173 -23.35 -40.31 -10.86
N LEU A 174 -23.86 -40.90 -9.77
CA LEU A 174 -24.86 -41.99 -9.85
C LEU A 174 -26.22 -41.55 -10.38
N ASN A 175 -26.62 -40.29 -10.17
CA ASN A 175 -27.91 -39.72 -10.61
C ASN A 175 -27.74 -38.29 -11.19
N PRO A 176 -27.08 -38.14 -12.36
CA PRO A 176 -26.62 -36.84 -12.87
C PRO A 176 -27.75 -35.90 -13.32
N LEU A 177 -28.91 -36.46 -13.68
CA LEU A 177 -30.12 -35.74 -14.12
C LEU A 177 -30.76 -34.85 -13.03
N TYR A 178 -30.28 -34.94 -11.80
CA TYR A 178 -30.86 -34.27 -10.62
C TYR A 178 -29.84 -33.44 -9.81
N SER A 179 -28.55 -33.54 -10.13
CA SER A 179 -27.50 -32.59 -9.71
C SER A 179 -27.25 -31.49 -10.77
N SER A 180 -28.04 -31.51 -11.84
CA SER A 180 -27.91 -30.64 -13.01
C SER A 180 -29.26 -30.08 -13.42
N CYS A 181 -29.29 -28.82 -13.85
CA CYS A 181 -30.43 -28.20 -14.50
C CYS A 181 -30.08 -27.88 -15.96
N SER A 182 -30.91 -28.36 -16.87
CA SER A 182 -30.87 -27.98 -18.29
C SER A 182 -31.77 -26.77 -18.52
N MET A 183 -31.35 -25.90 -19.43
CA MET A 183 -32.13 -24.76 -19.90
C MET A 183 -31.92 -24.56 -21.39
N SER A 184 -33.03 -24.33 -22.08
CA SER A 184 -33.02 -23.91 -23.48
C SER A 184 -32.84 -22.39 -23.53
N VAL A 185 -31.94 -21.90 -24.39
CA VAL A 185 -31.64 -20.46 -24.47
C VAL A 185 -31.70 -19.96 -25.91
N TYR A 186 -32.57 -18.97 -26.15
CA TYR A 186 -32.93 -18.46 -27.48
C TYR A 186 -32.43 -17.03 -27.71
N ALA A 187 -32.01 -16.71 -28.93
CA ALA A 187 -31.17 -15.54 -29.20
C ALA A 187 -31.57 -14.74 -30.46
N GLU A 188 -31.84 -13.44 -30.32
CA GLU A 188 -31.91 -12.49 -31.44
C GLU A 188 -30.77 -11.45 -31.35
N ILE A 189 -30.02 -11.31 -32.46
CA ILE A 189 -28.80 -10.50 -32.53
C ILE A 189 -29.16 -9.01 -32.51
N GLY A 190 -28.47 -8.22 -31.69
CA GLY A 190 -28.68 -6.76 -31.60
C GLY A 190 -29.77 -6.31 -30.62
N VAL A 191 -30.67 -7.21 -30.19
CA VAL A 191 -31.84 -6.86 -29.38
C VAL A 191 -31.52 -6.70 -27.89
N ALA A 192 -30.84 -7.67 -27.28
CA ALA A 192 -30.54 -7.63 -25.84
C ALA A 192 -29.44 -6.61 -25.49
N LYS A 193 -29.69 -5.73 -24.52
CA LYS A 193 -28.77 -4.62 -24.15
C LYS A 193 -28.28 -4.66 -22.69
N LYS A 194 -28.62 -5.72 -21.96
CA LYS A 194 -28.21 -5.97 -20.56
C LYS A 194 -27.78 -7.43 -20.40
N PRO A 195 -26.93 -7.78 -19.43
CA PRO A 195 -26.66 -9.17 -19.08
C PRO A 195 -27.94 -9.88 -18.63
N LEU A 196 -28.07 -11.15 -19.01
CA LEU A 196 -29.00 -12.09 -18.41
C LEU A 196 -28.46 -12.52 -17.03
N HIS A 197 -29.34 -12.58 -16.04
CA HIS A 197 -29.04 -12.93 -14.65
C HIS A 197 -30.09 -13.91 -14.14
N CYS A 198 -29.83 -15.22 -14.27
CA CYS A 198 -30.78 -16.27 -13.94
C CYS A 198 -30.44 -16.94 -12.59
N PRO A 199 -31.33 -16.93 -11.57
CA PRO A 199 -31.09 -17.55 -10.28
C PRO A 199 -31.45 -19.04 -10.28
N ILE A 200 -30.52 -19.89 -9.82
CA ILE A 200 -30.77 -21.27 -9.41
C ILE A 200 -30.72 -21.32 -7.88
N LYS A 201 -31.73 -21.90 -7.24
CA LYS A 201 -31.75 -22.07 -5.78
C LYS A 201 -31.21 -23.45 -5.38
N LEU A 202 -30.19 -23.48 -4.51
CA LEU A 202 -29.70 -24.71 -3.91
C LEU A 202 -30.48 -24.99 -2.62
N THR A 203 -31.09 -26.17 -2.55
CA THR A 203 -31.99 -26.61 -1.48
C THR A 203 -31.39 -27.76 -0.67
N GLY A 204 -31.73 -27.82 0.61
CA GLY A 204 -31.14 -28.78 1.56
C GLY A 204 -29.79 -28.36 2.16
N ILE A 205 -29.14 -27.30 1.62
CA ILE A 205 -27.96 -26.66 2.21
C ILE A 205 -28.41 -25.61 3.24
N ASP A 206 -27.74 -25.55 4.39
CA ASP A 206 -27.88 -24.49 5.39
C ASP A 206 -26.56 -23.68 5.50
N PRO A 207 -26.57 -22.34 5.33
CA PRO A 207 -27.67 -21.53 4.80
C PRO A 207 -27.94 -21.85 3.33
N SER A 208 -29.19 -21.65 2.87
CA SER A 208 -29.56 -21.82 1.46
C SER A 208 -28.77 -20.86 0.57
N LYS A 209 -28.18 -21.40 -0.50
CA LYS A 209 -27.34 -20.66 -1.45
C LYS A 209 -28.09 -20.45 -2.76
N ILE A 210 -27.99 -19.26 -3.35
CA ILE A 210 -28.49 -18.98 -4.70
C ILE A 210 -27.27 -18.82 -5.62
N VAL A 211 -27.28 -19.54 -6.73
CA VAL A 211 -26.27 -19.45 -7.79
C VAL A 211 -26.84 -18.58 -8.91
N TYR A 212 -26.06 -17.61 -9.39
CA TYR A 212 -26.49 -16.69 -10.44
C TYR A 212 -25.73 -16.96 -11.74
N ILE A 213 -26.43 -17.45 -12.76
CA ILE A 213 -25.91 -17.54 -14.12
C ILE A 213 -25.93 -16.14 -14.73
N ASN A 214 -24.75 -15.58 -14.92
CA ASN A 214 -24.53 -14.29 -15.58
C ASN A 214 -24.07 -14.54 -17.02
N LYS A 215 -24.85 -14.08 -18.01
CA LYS A 215 -24.50 -14.15 -19.43
C LYS A 215 -24.52 -12.74 -20.03
N SER A 216 -23.36 -12.23 -20.42
CA SER A 216 -23.25 -10.97 -21.17
C SER A 216 -23.83 -11.11 -22.59
N PRO A 217 -24.33 -10.03 -23.21
CA PRO A 217 -25.11 -10.11 -24.44
C PRO A 217 -24.25 -10.14 -25.74
N PRO A 218 -24.87 -10.46 -26.91
CA PRO A 218 -23.98 -11.14 -28.51
C PRO A 218 -23.05 -10.31 -29.44
N ALA A 219 -21.82 -10.00 -29.06
CA ALA A 219 -20.81 -9.28 -29.88
C ALA A 219 -21.13 -9.27 -31.39
N LEU A 220 -21.56 -8.09 -31.89
CA LEU A 220 -22.11 -7.92 -33.24
C LEU A 220 -21.23 -8.58 -34.30
N PRO A 221 -21.81 -9.23 -35.33
CA PRO A 221 -21.02 -9.82 -36.40
C PRO A 221 -20.14 -8.72 -37.04
N PRO A 222 -18.86 -9.02 -37.32
CA PRO A 222 -17.94 -8.01 -37.85
C PRO A 222 -18.44 -7.49 -39.19
N SER A 223 -18.47 -6.17 -39.34
CA SER A 223 -18.86 -5.52 -40.59
C SER A 223 -17.92 -5.93 -41.73
N MET A 224 -18.52 -6.40 -42.82
CA MET A 224 -17.89 -6.51 -44.15
C MET A 224 -17.84 -5.14 -44.83
#